data_AF-A0AAX1EJU8-F1
#
_entry.id   AF-A0AAX1EJU8-F1
#
_cell.length_a   1.000
_cell.length_b   1.000
_cell.length_c   1.000
_cell.angle_alpha   90.00
_cell.angle_beta   90.00
_cell.angle_gamma   90.00
#
_symmetry.space_group_name_H-M   'P 1'
#
loop_
_entity.id
_entity.type
_entity.pdbx_description
1 polymer ?
#
loop_
_entity_poly.entity_id
_entity_poly.type
_entity_poly.pdbx_seq_one_letter_code
_entity_poly.pdbx_strand_id
1 'polypeptide(L)'
;MSLKSKMEKMISRSKRQVFLRSDFEKLSDYDQVGRALKELSREGKLLKIGYGLYAKARINRITGKPMLAAEGGFTAISKEALIRLGVKWQYSDATKSYLTNSTQIPANAEFVVKSRFNRKIGTNKFKLKVVNS
;
A
#
# COMPACT_ATOMS: atom_id res chain seq x y z
N MET A 1 26.35 -1.47 -7.86
CA MET A 1 25.02 -1.68 -7.25
C MET A 1 23.95 -1.29 -8.26
N SER A 2 23.01 -2.18 -8.60
CA SER A 2 21.94 -1.91 -9.57
C SER A 2 20.88 -0.95 -9.02
N LEU A 3 20.06 -0.35 -9.90
CA LEU A 3 18.91 0.46 -9.50
C LEU A 3 17.97 -0.30 -8.58
N LYS A 4 17.62 -1.54 -8.94
CA LYS A 4 16.80 -2.44 -8.10
C LYS A 4 17.37 -2.58 -6.69
N SER A 5 18.66 -2.89 -6.57
CA SER A 5 19.29 -3.08 -5.25
C SER A 5 19.32 -1.79 -4.42
N LYS A 6 19.52 -0.62 -5.05
CA LYS A 6 19.41 0.69 -4.36
C LYS A 6 18.00 0.90 -3.82
N MET A 7 16.97 0.64 -4.65
CA MET A 7 15.57 0.78 -4.27
C MET A 7 15.17 -0.21 -3.17
N GLU A 8 15.58 -1.48 -3.28
CA GLU A 8 15.34 -2.49 -2.24
C GLU A 8 15.93 -2.06 -0.91
N LYS A 9 17.16 -1.53 -0.90
CA LYS A 9 17.83 -1.03 0.31
C LYS A 9 17.11 0.18 0.91
N MET A 10 16.61 1.10 0.08
CA MET A 10 15.79 2.23 0.56
C MET A 10 14.46 1.76 1.16
N ILE A 11 13.79 0.84 0.49
CA ILE A 11 12.52 0.26 0.95
C ILE A 11 12.74 -0.48 2.27
N SER A 12 13.72 -1.38 2.34
CA SER A 12 13.96 -2.22 3.52
C SER A 12 14.27 -1.39 4.77
N ARG A 13 15.07 -0.33 4.64
CA ARG A 13 15.44 0.58 5.74
C ARG A 13 14.34 1.55 6.16
N SER A 14 13.35 1.80 5.29
CA SER A 14 12.29 2.75 5.59
C SER A 14 11.28 2.17 6.57
N LYS A 15 10.78 3.00 7.50
CA LYS A 15 9.65 2.61 8.38
C LYS A 15 8.30 2.61 7.65
N ARG A 16 8.23 3.29 6.50
CA ARG A 16 7.03 3.35 5.66
C ARG A 16 6.66 1.98 5.13
N GLN A 17 5.36 1.71 5.03
CA GLN A 17 4.83 0.51 4.42
C GLN A 17 4.37 0.76 2.99
N VAL A 18 4.15 2.03 2.60
CA VAL A 18 3.64 2.40 1.26
C VAL A 18 4.60 3.34 0.53
N PHE A 19 4.91 2.98 -0.71
CA PHE A 19 5.84 3.68 -1.60
C PHE A 19 5.14 4.10 -2.88
N LEU A 20 5.44 5.32 -3.32
CA LEU A 20 5.03 5.83 -4.63
C LEU A 20 6.20 5.65 -5.60
N ARG A 21 5.91 5.49 -6.89
CA ARG A 21 6.95 5.50 -7.93
C ARG A 21 7.83 6.75 -7.87
N SER A 22 7.22 7.90 -7.58
CA SER A 22 7.91 9.19 -7.43
C SER A 22 8.90 9.23 -6.25
N ASP A 23 8.83 8.32 -5.27
CA ASP A 23 9.85 8.25 -4.21
C ASP A 23 11.26 7.96 -4.75
N PHE A 24 11.34 7.45 -5.97
CA PHE A 24 12.57 6.97 -6.59
C PHE A 24 12.97 7.78 -7.83
N GLU A 25 12.29 8.90 -8.10
CA GLU A 25 12.55 9.74 -9.29
C GLU A 25 13.98 10.31 -9.33
N LYS A 26 14.61 10.47 -8.16
CA LYS A 26 16.02 10.89 -8.04
C LYS A 26 17.03 9.80 -8.38
N LEU A 27 16.60 8.54 -8.47
CA LEU A 27 17.49 7.41 -8.75
C LEU A 27 17.61 7.11 -10.24
N SER A 28 16.53 7.32 -11.01
CA SER A 28 16.47 7.02 -12.44
C SER A 28 15.19 7.57 -13.06
N ASP A 29 15.10 7.48 -14.40
CA ASP A 29 13.91 7.88 -15.14
C ASP A 29 12.69 7.02 -14.78
N TYR A 30 11.52 7.49 -15.22
CA TYR A 30 10.24 6.87 -14.94
C TYR A 30 10.29 5.37 -15.24
N ASP A 31 10.66 4.97 -16.45
CA ASP A 31 10.55 3.58 -16.93
C ASP A 31 11.49 2.63 -16.23
N GLN A 32 12.73 3.05 -15.97
CA GLN A 32 13.68 2.24 -15.20
C GLN A 32 13.20 2.01 -13.76
N VAL A 33 12.66 3.04 -13.10
CA VAL A 33 12.03 2.89 -11.77
C VAL A 33 10.85 1.91 -11.85
N GLY A 34 10.02 2.02 -12.88
CA GLY A 34 8.87 1.14 -13.09
C GLY A 34 9.28 -0.33 -13.27
N ARG A 35 10.34 -0.59 -14.04
CA ARG A 35 10.91 -1.93 -14.23
C ARG A 35 11.44 -2.51 -12.92
N ALA A 36 12.20 -1.74 -12.16
CA ALA A 36 12.72 -2.16 -10.86
C ALA A 36 11.60 -2.47 -9.85
N LEU A 37 10.56 -1.64 -9.76
CA LEU A 37 9.39 -1.90 -8.90
C LEU A 37 8.63 -3.17 -9.31
N LYS A 38 8.51 -3.42 -10.63
CA LYS A 38 7.89 -4.65 -11.15
C LYS A 38 8.71 -5.88 -10.77
N GLU A 39 10.03 -5.81 -10.86
CA GLU A 39 10.93 -6.91 -10.48
C GLU A 39 10.85 -7.20 -8.97
N LEU A 40 10.93 -6.17 -8.12
CA LEU A 40 10.74 -6.32 -6.67
C LEU A 40 9.36 -6.89 -6.30
N SER A 41 8.34 -6.57 -7.09
CA SER A 41 7.01 -7.15 -6.92
C SER A 41 6.97 -8.63 -7.30
N ARG A 42 7.67 -9.04 -8.38
CA ARG A 42 7.82 -10.45 -8.78
C ARG A 42 8.57 -11.27 -7.74
N GLU A 43 9.56 -10.67 -7.08
CA GLU A 43 10.32 -11.27 -5.99
C GLU A 43 9.54 -11.31 -4.65
N GLY A 44 8.31 -10.80 -4.62
CA GLY A 44 7.48 -10.81 -3.41
C GLY A 44 7.94 -9.83 -2.32
N LYS A 45 8.83 -8.88 -2.65
CA LYS A 45 9.28 -7.81 -1.74
C LYS A 45 8.25 -6.69 -1.64
N LEU A 46 7.49 -6.49 -2.71
CA LEU A 46 6.42 -5.52 -2.81
C LEU A 46 5.14 -6.15 -3.35
N LEU A 47 4.01 -5.54 -3.02
CA LEU A 47 2.73 -5.76 -3.67
C LEU A 47 2.31 -4.46 -4.36
N LYS A 48 2.01 -4.52 -5.65
CA LYS A 48 1.37 -3.39 -6.34
C LYS A 48 -0.06 -3.27 -5.84
N ILE A 49 -0.37 -2.14 -5.20
CA ILE A 49 -1.69 -1.89 -4.62
C ILE A 49 -2.50 -0.85 -5.39
N GLY A 50 -1.90 -0.19 -6.38
CA GLY A 50 -2.56 0.79 -7.22
C GLY A 50 -1.63 1.31 -8.33
N TYR A 51 -2.11 2.29 -9.10
CA TYR A 51 -1.27 2.93 -10.11
C TYR A 51 -0.10 3.66 -9.47
N GLY A 52 1.14 3.22 -9.76
CA GLY A 52 2.35 3.80 -9.18
C GLY A 52 2.46 3.68 -7.65
N LEU A 53 1.71 2.77 -7.03
CA LEU A 53 1.59 2.62 -5.58
C LEU A 53 1.88 1.18 -5.15
N TYR A 54 2.80 1.01 -4.21
CA TYR A 54 3.34 -0.28 -3.79
C TYR A 54 3.38 -0.38 -2.27
N ALA A 55 2.98 -1.53 -1.74
CA ALA A 55 3.09 -1.87 -0.33
C ALA A 55 4.24 -2.83 -0.08
N LYS A 56 4.91 -2.73 1.06
CA LYS A 56 5.84 -3.77 1.53
C LYS A 56 5.14 -5.11 1.63
N ALA A 57 5.84 -6.13 1.18
CA ALA A 57 5.36 -7.50 1.24
C ALA A 57 6.36 -8.40 1.97
N ARG A 58 5.81 -9.48 2.52
CA ARG A 58 6.54 -10.59 3.10
C ARG A 58 5.95 -11.88 2.57
N ILE A 59 6.77 -12.92 2.47
CA ILE A 59 6.28 -14.25 2.11
C ILE A 59 5.51 -14.84 3.30
N ASN A 60 4.29 -15.29 3.04
CA ASN A 60 3.53 -16.05 4.00
C ASN A 60 4.13 -17.46 4.12
N ARG A 61 4.59 -17.84 5.31
CA ARG A 61 5.26 -19.12 5.55
C ARG A 61 4.39 -20.35 5.30
N ILE A 62 3.07 -20.21 5.41
CA ILE A 62 2.10 -21.30 5.21
C ILE A 62 1.77 -21.47 3.74
N THR A 63 1.46 -20.37 3.05
CA THR A 63 0.97 -20.42 1.65
C THR A 63 2.05 -20.22 0.60
N GLY A 64 3.26 -19.80 0.99
CA GLY A 64 4.34 -19.44 0.08
C GLY A 64 4.08 -18.17 -0.75
N LYS A 65 2.94 -17.51 -0.58
CA LYS A 65 2.52 -16.36 -1.39
C LYS A 65 2.89 -15.03 -0.70
N PRO A 66 3.24 -13.98 -1.47
CA PRO A 66 3.43 -12.64 -0.91
C PRO A 66 2.15 -12.12 -0.23
N MET A 67 2.30 -11.49 0.93
CA MET A 67 1.25 -10.79 1.64
C MET A 67 1.76 -9.47 2.23
N LEU A 68 0.85 -8.58 2.65
CA LEU A 68 1.21 -7.29 3.23
C LEU A 68 2.07 -7.48 4.48
N ALA A 69 3.16 -6.72 4.56
CA ALA A 69 4.08 -6.77 5.70
C ALA A 69 3.57 -5.97 6.92
N ALA A 70 2.69 -4.99 6.71
CA ALA A 70 2.17 -4.15 7.77
C ALA A 70 1.34 -4.96 8.79
N GLU A 71 1.63 -4.80 10.07
CA GLU A 71 0.91 -5.46 11.17
C GLU A 71 -0.58 -5.08 11.19
N GLY A 72 -0.90 -3.80 10.95
CA GLY A 72 -2.28 -3.32 10.78
C GLY A 72 -2.96 -3.72 9.46
N GLY A 73 -2.35 -4.64 8.71
CA GLY A 73 -2.93 -5.25 7.51
C GLY A 73 -3.31 -4.25 6.42
N PHE A 74 -4.40 -4.57 5.70
CA PHE A 74 -4.89 -3.75 4.60
C PHE A 74 -5.38 -2.36 5.04
N THR A 75 -5.92 -2.25 6.25
CA THR A 75 -6.39 -0.97 6.82
C THR A 75 -5.25 0.01 7.02
N ALA A 76 -4.14 -0.42 7.63
CA ALA A 76 -2.96 0.42 7.80
C ALA A 76 -2.35 0.85 6.44
N ILE A 77 -2.27 -0.09 5.49
CA ILE A 77 -1.78 0.19 4.13
C ILE A 77 -2.67 1.21 3.41
N SER A 78 -3.98 1.07 3.51
CA SER A 78 -4.94 1.99 2.87
C SER A 78 -4.85 3.39 3.47
N LYS A 79 -4.78 3.48 4.79
CA LYS A 79 -4.57 4.73 5.53
C LYS A 79 -3.29 5.44 5.08
N GLU A 80 -2.16 4.72 5.11
CA GLU A 80 -0.87 5.30 4.70
C GLU A 80 -0.88 5.72 3.22
N ALA A 81 -1.50 4.93 2.35
CA ALA A 81 -1.66 5.27 0.95
C ALA A 81 -2.43 6.58 0.74
N LEU A 82 -3.57 6.78 1.42
CA LEU A 82 -4.36 8.01 1.31
C LEU A 82 -3.55 9.23 1.80
N ILE A 83 -2.84 9.10 2.92
CA ILE A 83 -1.94 10.15 3.45
C ILE A 83 -0.86 10.49 2.43
N ARG A 84 -0.21 9.47 1.86
CA ARG A 84 0.88 9.63 0.89
C ARG A 84 0.41 10.24 -0.43
N LEU A 85 -0.87 10.07 -0.78
CA LEU A 85 -1.51 10.68 -1.94
C LEU A 85 -2.08 12.09 -1.64
N GLY A 86 -1.96 12.59 -0.41
CA GLY A 86 -2.50 13.89 -0.01
C GLY A 86 -4.03 13.95 0.02
N VAL A 87 -4.70 12.79 0.09
CA VAL A 87 -6.17 12.70 0.08
C VAL A 87 -6.69 12.91 1.50
N LYS A 88 -7.62 13.85 1.69
CA LYS A 88 -8.31 14.02 2.97
C LYS A 88 -9.31 12.90 3.17
N TRP A 89 -9.19 12.16 4.28
CA TRP A 89 -10.00 10.98 4.56
C TRP A 89 -10.40 10.89 6.04
N GLN A 90 -11.45 10.13 6.30
CA GLN A 90 -11.85 9.66 7.63
C GLN A 90 -12.40 8.22 7.51
N TYR A 91 -12.44 7.46 8.60
CA TYR A 91 -13.16 6.18 8.59
C TYR A 91 -14.67 6.42 8.38
N SER A 92 -15.37 5.48 7.72
CA SER A 92 -16.84 5.46 7.72
C SER A 92 -17.37 5.24 9.13
N ASP A 93 -18.59 5.68 9.42
CA ASP A 93 -19.17 5.50 10.76
C ASP A 93 -19.36 4.02 11.11
N ALA A 94 -19.68 3.19 10.10
CA ALA A 94 -19.66 1.74 10.23
C ALA A 94 -18.27 1.25 10.69
N THR A 95 -17.21 1.63 9.97
CA THR A 95 -15.84 1.22 10.32
C THR A 95 -15.40 1.74 11.69
N LYS A 96 -15.77 2.97 12.06
CA LYS A 96 -15.49 3.52 13.40
C LYS A 96 -16.13 2.65 14.47
N SER A 97 -17.42 2.34 14.34
CA SER A 97 -18.17 1.51 15.30
C SER A 97 -17.56 0.11 15.44
N TYR A 98 -17.12 -0.51 14.34
CA TYR A 98 -16.44 -1.81 14.39
C TYR A 98 -15.11 -1.72 15.15
N LEU A 99 -14.29 -0.71 14.88
CA LEU A 99 -12.97 -0.55 15.51
C LEU A 99 -13.05 -0.17 16.99
N THR A 100 -14.10 0.54 17.41
CA THR A 100 -14.30 0.87 18.84
C THR A 100 -14.77 -0.33 19.65
N ASN A 101 -15.56 -1.22 19.04
CA ASN A 101 -16.18 -2.35 19.73
C ASN A 101 -15.43 -3.68 19.53
N SER A 102 -14.35 -3.70 18.74
CA SER A 102 -13.60 -4.92 18.42
C SER A 102 -12.10 -4.67 18.28
N THR A 103 -11.29 -5.65 18.64
CA THR A 103 -9.85 -5.68 18.38
C THR A 103 -9.50 -6.30 17.02
N GLN A 104 -10.50 -6.77 16.25
CA GLN A 104 -10.29 -7.42 14.97
C GLN A 104 -10.02 -6.39 13.85
N ILE A 105 -9.02 -6.65 13.03
CA ILE A 105 -8.72 -5.82 11.85
C ILE A 105 -9.72 -6.19 10.73
N PRO A 106 -10.50 -5.23 10.21
CA PRO A 106 -11.45 -5.52 9.14
C PRO A 106 -10.73 -5.91 7.85
N ALA A 107 -11.28 -6.89 7.14
CA ALA A 107 -10.74 -7.36 5.86
C ALA A 107 -10.78 -6.25 4.79
N ASN A 108 -11.89 -5.51 4.71
CA ASN A 108 -12.02 -4.37 3.80
C ASN A 108 -12.16 -3.10 4.63
N ALA A 109 -11.20 -2.19 4.44
CA ALA A 109 -11.26 -0.89 5.07
C ALA A 109 -12.15 0.04 4.25
N GLU A 110 -13.08 0.72 4.92
CA GLU A 110 -13.98 1.68 4.31
C GLU A 110 -13.69 3.09 4.84
N PHE A 111 -13.46 4.00 3.90
CA PHE A 111 -13.09 5.37 4.20
C PHE A 111 -13.99 6.33 3.46
N VAL A 112 -14.35 7.41 4.14
CA VAL A 112 -15.01 8.57 3.55
C VAL A 112 -13.92 9.53 3.06
N VAL A 113 -13.96 9.90 1.80
CA VAL A 113 -13.03 10.87 1.19
C VAL A 113 -13.74 12.18 0.89
N LYS A 114 -13.09 13.30 1.22
CA LYS A 114 -13.65 14.65 1.05
C LYS A 114 -13.48 15.24 -0.36
N SER A 115 -12.96 14.45 -1.29
CA SER A 115 -12.62 14.90 -2.64
C SER A 115 -12.77 13.75 -3.62
N ARG A 116 -12.94 14.05 -4.91
CA ARG A 116 -13.02 13.04 -5.96
C ARG A 116 -11.78 12.15 -6.00
N PHE A 117 -11.89 10.92 -5.51
CA PHE A 117 -10.82 9.93 -5.49
C PHE A 117 -11.14 8.78 -6.43
N ASN A 118 -10.53 8.79 -7.64
CA ASN A 118 -10.80 7.79 -8.68
C ASN A 118 -9.79 6.64 -8.72
N ARG A 119 -8.72 6.68 -7.90
CA ARG A 119 -7.67 5.66 -7.93
C ARG A 119 -8.12 4.42 -7.18
N LYS A 120 -7.98 3.24 -7.80
CA LYS A 120 -8.20 1.96 -7.11
C LYS A 120 -7.01 1.66 -6.19
N ILE A 121 -7.30 1.38 -4.92
CA ILE A 121 -6.34 0.84 -3.94
C ILE A 121 -6.82 -0.55 -3.53
N GLY A 122 -5.97 -1.56 -3.68
CA GLY A 122 -6.34 -2.93 -3.35
C GLY A 122 -5.27 -3.96 -3.72
N THR A 123 -5.42 -5.15 -3.16
CA THR A 123 -4.75 -6.39 -3.57
C THR A 123 -5.80 -7.32 -4.20
N ASN A 124 -5.41 -8.55 -4.55
CA ASN A 124 -6.39 -9.56 -5.00
C ASN A 124 -7.40 -9.95 -3.90
N LYS A 125 -7.05 -9.79 -2.62
CA LYS A 125 -7.90 -10.23 -1.50
C LYS A 125 -8.70 -9.10 -0.87
N PHE A 126 -8.19 -7.87 -0.95
CA PHE A 126 -8.70 -6.74 -0.20
C PHE A 126 -8.79 -5.52 -1.10
N LYS A 127 -9.84 -4.73 -0.95
CA LYS A 127 -10.02 -3.52 -1.74
C LYS A 127 -10.52 -2.39 -0.88
N LEU A 128 -10.01 -1.20 -1.15
CA LEU A 128 -10.44 0.02 -0.50
C LEU A 128 -11.87 0.34 -0.94
N LYS A 129 -12.78 0.44 0.02
CA LYS A 129 -14.11 1.01 -0.23
C LYS A 129 -14.06 2.50 0.08
N VAL A 130 -14.51 3.29 -0.89
CA VAL A 130 -14.48 4.75 -0.84
C VAL A 130 -15.92 5.22 -0.86
N VAL A 131 -16.30 5.95 0.17
CA VAL A 131 -17.59 6.64 0.27
C VAL A 131 -17.30 8.13 0.04
N ASN A 132 -18.01 8.75 -0.89
CA ASN A 132 -17.87 10.20 -1.09
C ASN A 132 -18.73 10.90 -0.04
N SER A 133 -18.16 11.91 0.62
CA SER A 133 -18.90 12.82 1.51
C SER A 133 -19.75 13.81 0.73
#